data_AF-A0A536UEY9-F1
#
_entry.id   AF-A0A536UEY9-F1
#
_cell.length_a   1.000
_cell.length_b   1.000
_cell.length_c   1.000
_cell.angle_alpha   90.00
_cell.angle_beta   90.00
_cell.angle_gamma   90.00
#
_symmetry.space_group_name_H-M   'P 1'
#
loop_
_entity.id
_entity.type
_entity.pdbx_description
1 polymer ?
#
loop_
_entity_poly.entity_id
_entity_poly.type
_entity_poly.pdbx_seq_one_letter_code
_entity_poly.pdbx_strand_id
1 'polypeptide(L)'
;SYACATAMTPRDFGPPTHAPRALFPELAARGHRVAFVFGSERYGMANDDVYRCHAVLSLPTHPDYGSLNLAQAVQLVAYDWRQALGGFDVTPRTPDAQLADGAAVQGLLAHWQQALVHIGYLDPAAPKKLMPRLNGLFNRATLTQEEVHLLRGIAKKMLER
;
A
#
# COMPACT_ATOMS: atom_id res chain seq x y z
N SER A 1 -14.56 2.13 -30.32
CA SER A 1 -14.11 3.09 -29.29
C SER A 1 -15.18 3.19 -28.23
N TYR A 2 -14.84 3.52 -26.98
CA TYR A 2 -15.79 3.63 -25.86
C TYR A 2 -15.61 4.99 -25.19
N ALA A 3 -16.66 5.77 -25.04
CA ALA A 3 -16.60 7.12 -24.49
C ALA A 3 -17.27 7.18 -23.12
N CYS A 4 -16.56 7.75 -22.14
CA CYS A 4 -17.02 7.90 -20.77
C CYS A 4 -17.08 9.38 -20.43
N ALA A 5 -18.28 9.92 -20.20
CA ALA A 5 -18.45 11.25 -19.62
C ALA A 5 -18.12 11.22 -18.12
N THR A 6 -17.79 12.37 -17.53
CA THR A 6 -17.65 12.51 -16.07
C THR A 6 -18.74 13.43 -15.54
N ALA A 7 -19.44 12.99 -14.50
CA ALA A 7 -20.46 13.79 -13.83
C ALA A 7 -20.59 13.39 -12.36
N MET A 8 -20.84 14.35 -11.49
CA MET A 8 -21.10 14.11 -10.07
C MET A 8 -22.44 13.41 -9.85
N THR A 9 -23.46 13.77 -10.66
CA THR A 9 -24.80 13.21 -10.55
C THR A 9 -25.18 12.47 -11.83
N PRO A 10 -25.88 11.33 -11.72
CA PRO A 10 -26.54 10.70 -12.85
C PRO A 10 -27.46 11.70 -13.57
N ARG A 11 -27.55 11.58 -14.89
CA ARG A 11 -28.50 12.35 -15.70
C ARG A 11 -29.73 11.48 -15.96
N ASP A 12 -30.93 12.06 -15.88
CA ASP A 12 -32.20 11.33 -16.04
C ASP A 12 -32.31 10.55 -17.35
N PHE A 13 -31.76 11.12 -18.44
CA PHE A 13 -31.71 10.50 -19.76
C PHE A 13 -30.27 10.15 -20.19
N GLY A 14 -29.36 10.06 -19.22
CA GLY A 14 -27.95 9.77 -19.47
C GLY A 14 -27.68 8.28 -19.70
N PRO A 15 -26.48 7.95 -20.22
CA PRO A 15 -26.04 6.56 -20.28
C PRO A 15 -25.81 6.00 -18.86
N PRO A 16 -25.66 4.67 -18.71
CA PRO A 16 -25.42 4.03 -17.41
C PRO A 16 -24.29 4.69 -16.62
N THR A 17 -24.52 4.89 -15.32
CA THR A 17 -23.54 5.50 -14.42
C THR A 17 -22.75 4.44 -13.66
N HIS A 18 -21.43 4.57 -13.64
CA HIS A 18 -20.52 3.63 -13.00
C HIS A 18 -19.47 4.36 -12.16
N ALA A 19 -19.03 3.71 -11.08
CA ALA A 19 -17.76 4.05 -10.46
C ALA A 19 -16.60 3.59 -11.37
N PRO A 20 -15.51 4.37 -11.52
CA PRO A 20 -14.38 4.01 -12.39
C PRO A 20 -13.84 2.60 -12.18
N ARG A 21 -13.56 2.22 -10.93
CA ARG A 21 -12.98 0.91 -10.59
C ARG A 21 -13.88 -0.29 -10.92
N ALA A 22 -15.19 -0.09 -11.02
CA ALA A 22 -16.11 -1.15 -11.43
C ALA A 22 -16.11 -1.35 -12.95
N LEU A 23 -15.95 -0.28 -13.73
CA LEU A 23 -16.05 -0.34 -15.20
C LEU A 23 -14.70 -0.60 -15.88
N PHE A 24 -13.61 -0.05 -15.35
CA PHE A 24 -12.32 -0.05 -16.03
C PHE A 24 -11.71 -1.44 -16.30
N PRO A 25 -11.78 -2.42 -15.38
CA PRO A 25 -11.26 -3.76 -15.66
C PRO A 25 -11.94 -4.43 -16.87
N GLU A 26 -13.26 -4.25 -17.01
CA GLU A 26 -14.02 -4.76 -18.16
C GLU A 26 -13.58 -4.08 -19.46
N LEU A 27 -13.46 -2.74 -19.46
CA LEU A 27 -13.04 -1.98 -20.64
C LEU A 27 -11.60 -2.32 -21.06
N ALA A 28 -10.70 -2.50 -20.08
CA ALA A 28 -9.30 -2.87 -20.29
C ALA A 28 -9.21 -4.28 -20.89
N ALA A 29 -9.93 -5.26 -20.34
CA ALA A 29 -9.94 -6.65 -20.82
C ALA A 29 -10.47 -6.78 -22.26
N ARG A 30 -11.42 -5.93 -22.66
CA ARG A 30 -11.97 -5.91 -24.02
C ARG A 30 -11.09 -5.18 -25.05
N GLY A 31 -9.99 -4.55 -24.64
CA GLY A 31 -9.08 -3.84 -25.54
C GLY A 31 -9.72 -2.62 -26.23
N HIS A 32 -10.75 -2.02 -25.63
CA HIS A 32 -11.39 -0.85 -26.22
C HIS A 32 -10.44 0.36 -26.22
N ARG A 33 -10.45 1.14 -27.32
CA ARG A 33 -9.94 2.52 -27.28
C ARG A 33 -10.92 3.38 -26.49
N VAL A 34 -10.55 3.70 -25.24
CA VAL A 34 -11.39 4.46 -24.30
C VAL A 34 -11.08 5.97 -24.38
N ALA A 35 -12.12 6.80 -24.38
CA ALA A 35 -12.03 8.25 -24.26
C ALA A 35 -12.71 8.68 -22.96
N PHE A 36 -12.02 9.46 -22.13
CA PHE A 36 -12.57 10.08 -20.93
C PHE A 36 -12.84 11.55 -21.21
N VAL A 37 -14.09 11.98 -21.04
CA VAL A 37 -14.54 13.33 -21.34
C VAL A 37 -14.82 14.06 -20.03
N PHE A 38 -14.22 15.24 -19.90
CA PHE A 38 -14.35 16.08 -18.71
C PHE A 38 -15.04 17.39 -19.06
N GLY A 39 -15.95 17.80 -18.19
CA GLY A 39 -16.64 19.07 -18.32
C GLY A 39 -15.83 20.26 -17.82
N SER A 40 -16.35 21.46 -18.07
CA SER A 40 -15.84 22.69 -17.46
C SER A 40 -15.91 22.58 -15.94
N GLU A 41 -14.90 23.09 -15.22
CA GLU A 41 -14.93 23.11 -13.75
C GLU A 41 -16.12 23.90 -13.19
N ARG A 42 -16.52 24.99 -13.88
CA ARG A 42 -17.60 25.86 -13.40
C ARG A 42 -18.99 25.34 -13.76
N TYR A 43 -19.12 24.67 -14.91
CA TYR A 43 -20.43 24.35 -15.49
C TYR A 43 -20.67 22.85 -15.69
N GLY A 44 -19.67 22.00 -15.44
CA GLY A 44 -19.71 20.58 -15.75
C GLY A 44 -19.79 20.32 -17.26
N MET A 45 -20.34 19.15 -17.62
CA MET A 45 -20.63 18.76 -19.00
C MET A 45 -22.07 19.14 -19.39
N ALA A 46 -22.25 19.62 -20.63
CA ALA A 46 -23.56 19.79 -21.21
C ALA A 46 -24.26 18.44 -21.38
N ASN A 47 -25.59 18.41 -21.23
CA ASN A 47 -26.37 17.19 -21.36
C ASN A 47 -26.17 16.53 -22.73
N ASP A 48 -26.15 17.31 -23.81
CA ASP A 48 -25.93 16.83 -25.18
C ASP A 48 -24.58 16.14 -25.36
N ASP A 49 -23.54 16.55 -24.61
CA ASP A 49 -22.24 15.90 -24.62
C ASP A 49 -22.25 14.58 -23.84
N VAL A 50 -22.94 14.56 -22.70
CA VAL A 50 -23.12 13.34 -21.89
C VAL A 50 -23.91 12.28 -22.66
N TYR A 51 -24.95 12.68 -23.39
CA TYR A 51 -25.80 11.77 -24.17
C TYR A 51 -25.09 11.12 -25.35
N ARG A 52 -23.95 11.68 -25.80
CA ARG A 52 -23.10 11.09 -26.84
C ARG A 52 -22.12 10.04 -26.29
N CYS A 53 -22.02 9.89 -24.98
CA CYS A 53 -21.13 8.93 -24.33
C CYS A 53 -21.82 7.58 -24.10
N HIS A 54 -21.02 6.54 -23.93
CA HIS A 54 -21.48 5.17 -23.67
C HIS A 54 -21.73 4.91 -22.18
N ALA A 55 -21.06 5.67 -21.31
CA ALA A 55 -21.21 5.62 -19.85
C ALA A 55 -20.98 6.99 -19.22
N VAL A 56 -21.48 7.17 -18.00
CA VAL A 56 -21.09 8.24 -17.08
C VAL A 56 -20.21 7.64 -15.98
N LEU A 57 -19.08 8.28 -15.71
CA LEU A 57 -18.24 8.02 -14.56
C LEU A 57 -18.62 8.98 -13.43
N SER A 58 -19.08 8.42 -12.33
CA SER A 58 -19.29 9.13 -11.07
C SER A 58 -18.20 8.72 -10.10
N LEU A 59 -17.31 9.67 -9.77
CA LEU A 59 -16.24 9.45 -8.79
C LEU A 59 -16.86 9.40 -7.38
N PRO A 60 -16.70 8.28 -6.64
CA PRO A 60 -17.19 8.19 -5.27
C PRO A 60 -16.52 9.24 -4.39
N THR A 61 -17.33 10.14 -3.83
CA THR A 61 -16.93 11.28 -3.01
C THR A 61 -17.90 11.41 -1.84
N HIS A 62 -17.63 12.32 -0.90
CA HIS A 62 -18.55 12.55 0.21
C HIS A 62 -19.90 13.08 -0.31
N PRO A 63 -21.06 12.55 0.16
CA PRO A 63 -22.36 12.95 -0.38
C PRO A 63 -22.65 14.46 -0.26
N ASP A 64 -22.20 15.09 0.83
CA ASP A 64 -22.40 16.52 1.06
C ASP A 64 -21.41 17.42 0.28
N TYR A 65 -20.37 16.85 -0.32
CA TYR A 65 -19.36 17.59 -1.09
C TYR A 65 -18.75 16.68 -2.17
N GLY A 66 -19.49 16.53 -3.28
CA GLY A 66 -19.10 15.63 -4.36
C GLY A 66 -18.39 16.27 -5.55
N SER A 67 -18.25 17.60 -5.55
CA SER A 67 -17.58 18.31 -6.63
C SER A 67 -16.06 18.27 -6.43
N LEU A 68 -15.36 17.61 -7.34
CA LEU A 68 -13.90 17.64 -7.39
C LEU A 68 -13.43 18.77 -8.31
N ASN A 69 -12.27 19.34 -8.01
CA ASN A 69 -11.57 20.17 -8.99
C ASN A 69 -11.25 19.33 -10.24
N LEU A 70 -11.27 19.97 -11.41
CA LEU A 70 -11.08 19.28 -12.69
C LEU A 70 -9.79 18.45 -12.73
N ALA A 71 -8.67 19.00 -12.26
CA ALA A 71 -7.39 18.29 -12.23
C ALA A 71 -7.42 17.08 -11.28
N GLN A 72 -8.14 17.18 -10.16
CA GLN A 72 -8.32 16.06 -9.23
C GLN A 72 -9.14 14.93 -9.86
N ALA A 73 -10.25 15.27 -10.54
CA ALA A 73 -11.06 14.29 -11.26
C ALA A 73 -10.26 13.58 -12.36
N VAL A 74 -9.49 14.34 -13.15
CA VAL A 74 -8.58 13.80 -14.18
C VAL A 74 -7.54 12.88 -13.54
N GLN A 75 -6.91 13.30 -12.44
CA GLN A 75 -5.87 12.53 -11.77
C GLN A 75 -6.39 11.18 -11.25
N LEU A 76 -7.58 11.16 -10.64
CA LEU A 76 -8.21 9.94 -10.13
C LEU A 76 -8.58 8.98 -11.27
N VAL A 77 -9.22 9.50 -12.33
CA VAL A 77 -9.59 8.70 -13.51
C VAL A 77 -8.34 8.14 -14.19
N ALA A 78 -7.31 8.95 -14.39
CA ALA A 78 -6.06 8.50 -15.01
C ALA A 78 -5.35 7.44 -14.16
N TYR A 79 -5.32 7.62 -12.84
CA TYR A 79 -4.72 6.65 -11.92
C TYR A 79 -5.49 5.33 -11.91
N ASP A 80 -6.80 5.35 -11.73
CA ASP A 80 -7.62 4.13 -11.72
C ASP A 80 -7.56 3.41 -13.07
N TRP A 81 -7.52 4.16 -14.18
CA TRP A 81 -7.34 3.56 -15.51
C TRP A 81 -5.97 2.89 -15.63
N ARG A 82 -4.90 3.52 -15.12
CA ARG A 82 -3.58 2.90 -15.10
C ARG A 82 -3.56 1.63 -14.25
N GLN A 83 -4.25 1.61 -13.11
CA GLN A 83 -4.38 0.40 -12.28
C GLN A 83 -5.10 -0.73 -13.03
N ALA A 84 -6.19 -0.43 -13.76
CA ALA A 84 -6.89 -1.41 -14.58
C ALA A 84 -6.04 -1.97 -15.73
N LEU A 85 -5.06 -1.20 -16.22
CA LEU A 85 -4.07 -1.64 -17.21
C LEU A 85 -2.87 -2.40 -16.60
N GLY A 86 -2.91 -2.73 -15.31
CA GLY A 86 -1.85 -3.48 -14.61
C GLY A 86 -0.91 -2.62 -13.76
N GLY A 87 -1.12 -1.30 -13.70
CA GLY A 87 -0.39 -0.43 -12.77
C GLY A 87 1.10 -0.27 -13.09
N PHE A 88 1.86 0.07 -12.05
CA PHE A 88 3.31 0.07 -12.02
C PHE A 88 3.73 -0.42 -10.63
N ASP A 89 4.76 -1.26 -10.56
CA ASP A 89 5.33 -1.67 -9.28
C ASP A 89 6.02 -0.48 -8.59
N VAL A 90 5.97 -0.47 -7.26
CA VAL A 90 6.78 0.46 -6.48
C VAL A 90 8.22 -0.03 -6.52
N THR A 91 9.08 0.69 -7.22
CA THR A 91 10.52 0.42 -7.21
C THR A 91 11.14 1.05 -5.95
N PRO A 92 11.77 0.26 -5.07
CA PRO A 92 12.51 0.80 -3.94
C PRO A 92 13.57 1.79 -4.42
N ARG A 93 13.67 2.95 -3.74
CA ARG A 93 14.68 3.98 -4.04
C ARG A 93 15.95 3.83 -3.19
N THR A 94 15.97 2.85 -2.30
CA THR A 94 17.08 2.56 -1.40
C THR A 94 17.63 1.16 -1.68
N PRO A 95 18.91 0.90 -1.40
CA PRO A 95 19.45 -0.44 -1.45
C PRO A 95 18.66 -1.41 -0.57
N ASP A 96 18.61 -2.67 -0.97
CA ASP A 96 18.04 -3.72 -0.14
C ASP A 96 18.83 -3.85 1.16
N ALA A 97 18.10 -3.98 2.27
CA ALA A 97 18.71 -4.18 3.56
C ALA A 97 19.45 -5.54 3.58
N GLN A 98 20.68 -5.54 4.10
CA GLN A 98 21.43 -6.78 4.29
C GLN A 98 20.84 -7.54 5.47
N LEU A 99 20.05 -8.56 5.18
CA LEU A 99 19.45 -9.41 6.19
C LEU A 99 20.53 -10.21 6.93
N ALA A 100 20.32 -10.38 8.24
CA ALA A 100 21.11 -11.28 9.06
C ALA A 100 20.82 -12.73 8.67
N ASP A 101 21.88 -13.53 8.56
CA ASP A 101 21.73 -14.97 8.37
C ASP A 101 21.35 -15.67 9.68
N GLY A 102 20.96 -16.94 9.57
CA GLY A 102 20.58 -17.74 10.74
C GLY A 102 21.71 -17.82 11.77
N ALA A 103 22.97 -17.85 11.34
CA ALA A 103 24.12 -17.93 12.24
C ALA A 103 24.27 -16.65 13.08
N ALA A 104 24.11 -15.48 12.48
CA ALA A 104 24.13 -14.19 13.15
C ALA A 104 23.00 -14.08 14.19
N VAL A 105 21.79 -14.53 13.84
CA VAL A 105 20.65 -14.55 14.77
C VAL A 105 20.87 -15.54 15.93
N GLN A 106 21.42 -16.73 15.68
CA GLN A 106 21.77 -17.66 16.75
C GLN A 106 22.89 -17.11 17.65
N GLY A 107 23.89 -16.46 17.07
CA GLY A 107 24.95 -15.78 17.83
C GLY A 107 24.41 -14.63 18.69
N LEU A 108 23.44 -13.88 18.19
CA LEU A 108 22.71 -12.89 18.96
C LEU A 108 21.97 -13.53 20.16
N LEU A 109 21.22 -14.61 19.93
CA LEU A 109 20.48 -15.32 20.98
C LEU A 109 21.40 -15.85 22.07
N ALA A 110 22.54 -16.45 21.71
CA ALA A 110 23.52 -16.94 22.67
C ALA A 110 24.07 -15.79 23.54
N HIS A 111 24.41 -14.66 22.92
CA HIS A 111 24.92 -13.49 23.63
C HIS A 111 23.86 -12.88 24.55
N TRP A 112 22.60 -12.81 24.11
CA TRP A 112 21.49 -12.34 24.93
C TRP A 112 21.19 -13.29 26.09
N GLN A 113 21.31 -14.60 25.90
CA GLN A 113 21.16 -15.55 27.00
C GLN A 113 22.18 -15.29 28.10
N GLN A 114 23.46 -15.12 27.75
CA GLN A 114 24.53 -14.80 28.70
C GLN A 114 24.25 -13.48 29.43
N ALA A 115 23.90 -12.44 28.67
CA ALA A 115 23.60 -11.12 29.22
C ALA A 115 22.40 -11.14 30.18
N LEU A 116 21.31 -11.82 29.81
CA LEU A 116 20.11 -11.92 30.63
C LEU A 116 20.32 -12.74 31.91
N VAL A 117 21.19 -13.77 31.87
CA VAL A 117 21.61 -14.50 33.07
C VAL A 117 22.43 -13.60 33.98
N HIS A 118 23.41 -12.88 33.42
CA HIS A 118 24.30 -12.00 34.17
C HIS A 118 23.56 -10.92 34.95
N ILE A 119 22.54 -10.29 34.33
CA ILE A 119 21.73 -9.26 35.00
C ILE A 119 20.60 -9.83 35.89
N GLY A 120 20.53 -11.15 36.06
CA GLY A 120 19.53 -11.82 36.90
C GLY A 120 18.10 -11.88 36.35
N TYR A 121 17.90 -11.54 35.06
CA TYR A 121 16.58 -11.64 34.42
C TYR A 121 16.22 -13.09 34.02
N LEU A 122 17.23 -13.86 33.59
CA LEU A 122 17.08 -15.27 33.23
C LEU A 122 17.76 -16.14 34.29
N ASP A 123 16.97 -16.90 35.04
CA ASP A 123 17.50 -17.96 35.90
C ASP A 123 17.85 -19.19 35.05
N PRO A 124 19.12 -19.62 34.97
CA PRO A 124 19.52 -20.80 34.21
C PRO A 124 18.97 -22.10 34.79
N ALA A 125 18.62 -22.15 36.09
CA ALA A 125 17.99 -23.31 36.71
C ALA A 125 16.48 -23.36 36.44
N ALA A 126 15.85 -22.22 36.10
CA ALA A 126 14.43 -22.11 35.77
C ALA A 126 14.17 -21.24 34.53
N PRO A 127 14.72 -21.58 33.35
CA PRO A 127 14.73 -20.68 32.19
C PRO A 127 13.36 -20.50 31.51
N LYS A 128 12.36 -21.30 31.93
CA LYS A 128 11.03 -21.37 31.32
C LYS A 128 11.15 -21.50 29.79
N LYS A 129 10.37 -20.74 29.02
CA LYS A 129 10.39 -20.69 27.55
C LYS A 129 10.91 -19.36 27.01
N LEU A 130 11.75 -18.65 27.76
CA LEU A 130 12.21 -17.31 27.36
C LEU A 130 13.04 -17.36 26.06
N MET A 131 14.07 -18.20 26.01
CA MET A 131 14.94 -18.28 24.83
C MET A 131 14.19 -18.71 23.55
N PRO A 132 13.31 -19.73 23.58
CA PRO A 132 12.44 -20.03 22.43
C PRO A 132 11.54 -18.87 22.00
N ARG A 133 11.02 -18.07 22.94
CA ARG A 133 10.20 -16.87 22.63
C ARG A 133 11.02 -15.76 21.99
N LEU A 134 12.25 -15.54 22.45
CA LEU A 134 13.19 -14.58 21.85
C LEU A 134 13.61 -15.04 20.45
N ASN A 135 13.88 -16.33 20.25
CA ASN A 135 14.17 -16.89 18.92
C ASN A 135 12.99 -16.65 17.97
N GLY A 136 11.77 -16.96 18.42
CA GLY A 136 10.56 -16.68 17.64
C GLY A 136 10.37 -15.19 17.34
N LEU A 137 10.73 -14.30 18.27
CA LEU A 137 10.67 -12.85 18.06
C LEU A 137 11.66 -12.40 16.97
N PHE A 138 12.94 -12.77 17.11
CA PHE A 138 13.98 -12.34 16.16
C PHE A 138 13.77 -12.91 14.75
N ASN A 139 13.26 -14.13 14.63
CA ASN A 139 12.93 -14.70 13.32
C ASN A 139 11.76 -13.96 12.64
N ARG A 140 10.74 -13.53 13.39
CA ARG A 140 9.65 -12.72 12.83
C ARG A 140 10.06 -11.30 12.48
N ALA A 141 11.08 -10.77 13.17
CA ALA A 141 11.58 -9.42 12.94
C ALA A 141 12.41 -9.29 11.65
N THR A 142 12.81 -10.39 11.01
CA THR A 142 13.63 -10.39 9.78
C THR A 142 14.82 -9.43 9.90
N LEU A 143 15.60 -9.61 10.96
CA LEU A 143 16.65 -8.66 11.35
C LEU A 143 17.67 -8.45 10.24
N THR A 144 18.16 -7.22 10.14
CA THR A 144 19.35 -6.84 9.39
C THR A 144 20.62 -7.16 10.15
N GLN A 145 21.75 -7.21 9.44
CA GLN A 145 23.08 -7.34 10.05
C GLN A 145 23.35 -6.21 11.06
N GLU A 146 22.97 -4.98 10.71
CA GLU A 146 23.16 -3.80 11.57
C GLU A 146 22.35 -3.92 12.87
N GLU A 147 21.10 -4.38 12.81
CA GLU A 147 20.27 -4.60 14.00
C GLU A 147 20.84 -5.71 14.88
N VAL A 148 21.36 -6.80 14.29
CA VAL A 148 22.07 -7.83 15.05
C VAL A 148 23.29 -7.23 15.77
N HIS A 149 24.08 -6.41 15.10
CA HIS A 149 25.23 -5.74 15.72
C HIS A 149 24.80 -4.81 16.86
N LEU A 150 23.76 -4.01 16.66
CA LEU A 150 23.19 -3.13 17.68
C LEU A 150 22.72 -3.93 18.91
N LEU A 151 21.93 -4.99 18.69
CA LEU A 151 21.40 -5.82 19.77
C LEU A 151 22.52 -6.59 20.51
N ARG A 152 23.56 -7.03 19.80
CA ARG A 152 24.76 -7.60 20.44
C ARG A 152 25.55 -6.55 21.22
N GLY A 153 25.58 -5.30 20.76
CA GLY A 153 26.17 -4.17 21.50
C GLY A 153 25.46 -3.91 22.83
N ILE A 154 24.12 -3.99 22.85
CA ILE A 154 23.32 -3.90 24.08
C ILE A 154 23.67 -5.04 25.04
N ALA A 155 23.70 -6.29 24.55
CA ALA A 155 24.07 -7.45 25.37
C ALA A 155 25.49 -7.33 25.95
N LYS A 156 26.44 -6.82 25.17
CA LYS A 156 27.80 -6.53 25.65
C LYS A 156 27.77 -5.56 26.82
N LYS A 157 27.02 -4.46 26.72
CA LYS A 157 26.90 -3.45 27.79
C LYS A 157 26.23 -4.00 29.06
N MET A 158 25.33 -4.96 28.93
CA MET A 158 24.74 -5.66 30.08
C MET A 158 25.78 -6.50 30.83
N LEU A 159 26.72 -7.12 30.12
CA LEU A 159 27.79 -7.95 30.69
C LEU A 159 28.94 -7.13 31.33
N GLU A 160 29.09 -5.87 30.95
CA GLU A 160 30.11 -4.96 31.49
C GLU A 160 29.69 -4.31 32.83
N ARG A 161 28.43 -4.49 33.25
CA ARG A 161 27.90 -4.01 34.54
C ARG A 161 28.13 -5.03 35.65
#